data_AF-A0A484ICK0-F1
#
_entry.id   AF-A0A484ICK0-F1
#
_cell.length_a   1.000
_cell.length_b   1.000
_cell.length_c   1.000
_cell.angle_alpha   90.00
_cell.angle_beta   90.00
_cell.angle_gamma   90.00
#
_symmetry.space_group_name_H-M   'P 1'
#
loop_
_entity.id
_entity.type
_entity.pdbx_description
1 polymer ?
#
loop_
_entity_poly.entity_id
_entity_poly.type
_entity_poly.pdbx_seq_one_letter_code
_entity_poly.pdbx_strand_id
1 'polypeptide(L)'
;MNKFRVVSNTTIATAFLVPILLTSTLTIGSNSNIFQYAVAQGSEAADSFSATGYTGQILTLPPSITQVQTSQNESSLGPSVGSVIGGNWSFTVADGQLQNFTWHATSYTLGGNVDGTFAINGIDDAAPLDTSGSDVIQLDGNNTSFTGTADIEINGETAFSDVPVTLYIFNGNIASLTLSHEETEGIFTVPLYGIVTSLTQ
;
A
#
# COMPACT_ATOMS: atom_id res chain seq x y z
N MET A 1 99.14 -3.25 -7.18
CA MET A 1 98.28 -2.47 -6.26
C MET A 1 96.83 -2.68 -6.65
N ASN A 2 96.08 -3.40 -5.82
CA ASN A 2 94.65 -3.65 -6.01
C ASN A 2 93.85 -2.35 -5.88
N LYS A 3 92.92 -2.12 -6.82
CA LYS A 3 91.74 -1.27 -6.59
C LYS A 3 90.52 -1.98 -7.13
N PHE A 4 89.76 -2.57 -6.21
CA PHE A 4 88.37 -2.95 -6.42
C PHE A 4 87.53 -1.69 -6.68
N ARG A 5 86.62 -1.74 -7.65
CA ARG A 5 85.50 -0.81 -7.70
C ARG A 5 84.20 -1.59 -7.93
N VAL A 6 83.28 -1.33 -7.00
CA VAL A 6 81.99 -1.97 -6.78
C VAL A 6 81.01 -1.59 -7.88
N VAL A 7 80.24 -2.58 -8.36
CA VAL A 7 79.08 -2.44 -9.25
C VAL A 7 77.86 -2.11 -8.41
N SER A 8 77.08 -1.09 -8.79
CA SER A 8 75.76 -0.85 -8.22
C SER A 8 74.70 -0.88 -9.32
N ASN A 9 73.89 -1.94 -9.33
CA ASN A 9 72.66 -2.05 -10.11
C ASN A 9 71.60 -1.13 -9.50
N THR A 10 71.03 -0.24 -10.31
CA THR A 10 69.92 0.63 -9.91
C THR A 10 68.61 -0.01 -10.36
N THR A 11 67.85 -0.57 -9.42
CA THR A 11 66.47 -1.01 -9.61
C THR A 11 65.56 0.22 -9.54
N ILE A 12 64.83 0.51 -10.61
CA ILE A 12 63.83 1.60 -10.65
C ILE A 12 62.50 1.01 -10.16
N ALA A 13 62.07 1.41 -8.97
CA ALA A 13 60.72 1.15 -8.46
C ALA A 13 59.84 2.38 -8.77
N THR A 14 58.90 2.23 -9.70
CA THR A 14 57.85 3.20 -9.99
C THR A 14 56.76 3.12 -8.91
N ALA A 15 56.67 4.16 -8.07
CA ALA A 15 55.55 4.35 -7.15
C ALA A 15 54.43 5.12 -7.85
N PHE A 16 53.25 4.52 -7.95
CA PHE A 16 52.00 5.21 -8.29
C PHE A 16 51.50 5.95 -7.05
N LEU A 17 51.44 7.28 -7.12
CA LEU A 17 50.87 8.13 -6.06
C LEU A 17 49.46 8.55 -6.50
N VAL A 18 48.48 8.02 -5.78
CA VAL A 18 47.05 8.37 -5.87
C VAL A 18 46.86 9.81 -5.37
N PRO A 19 46.24 10.73 -6.13
CA PRO A 19 45.89 12.03 -5.58
C PRO A 19 44.69 11.87 -4.63
N ILE A 20 44.97 11.93 -3.33
CA ILE A 20 43.96 12.16 -2.30
C ILE A 20 43.53 13.63 -2.42
N LEU A 21 42.33 13.89 -2.94
CA LEU A 21 41.71 15.20 -2.86
C LEU A 21 41.29 15.48 -1.41
N LEU A 22 42.15 16.20 -0.68
CA LEU A 22 41.80 16.91 0.54
C LEU A 22 41.37 18.33 0.13
N THR A 23 40.07 18.55 -0.07
CA THR A 23 39.52 19.90 -0.15
C THR A 23 39.06 20.32 1.24
N SER A 24 39.94 21.02 1.96
CA SER A 24 39.58 21.87 3.08
C SER A 24 38.92 23.14 2.54
N THR A 25 37.63 23.34 2.82
CA THR A 25 36.97 24.62 2.58
C THR A 25 36.88 25.43 3.86
N LEU A 26 37.36 26.66 3.75
CA LEU A 26 37.42 27.73 4.73
C LEU A 26 36.02 28.04 5.32
N THR A 27 35.92 28.13 6.65
CA THR A 27 34.78 28.75 7.31
C THR A 27 34.90 30.28 7.22
N ILE A 28 34.16 30.87 6.29
CA ILE A 28 33.89 32.31 6.28
C ILE A 28 32.66 32.53 7.16
N GLY A 29 32.88 33.12 8.34
CA GLY A 29 31.81 33.66 9.15
C GLY A 29 31.20 34.88 8.47
N SER A 30 29.97 34.76 7.99
CA SER A 30 29.12 35.89 7.60
C SER A 30 27.67 35.49 7.83
N ASN A 31 27.03 36.15 8.79
CA ASN A 31 25.61 36.00 9.09
C ASN A 31 24.81 36.44 7.86
N SER A 32 24.18 35.49 7.18
CA SER A 32 23.18 35.72 6.16
C SER A 32 22.22 34.55 6.23
N ASN A 33 20.92 34.82 6.37
CA ASN A 33 19.88 33.81 6.43
C ASN A 33 19.89 32.96 5.16
N ILE A 34 20.58 31.83 5.20
CA ILE A 34 20.50 30.80 4.17
C ILE A 34 19.26 30.00 4.51
N PHE A 35 18.20 30.21 3.73
CA PHE A 35 17.14 29.22 3.59
C PHE A 35 17.82 27.93 3.16
N GLN A 36 18.07 27.04 4.13
CA GLN A 36 18.43 25.67 3.86
C GLN A 36 17.21 25.06 3.19
N TYR A 37 17.24 24.99 1.87
CA TYR A 37 16.41 24.02 1.17
C TYR A 37 16.88 22.66 1.67
N ALA A 38 16.10 22.07 2.57
CA ALA A 38 16.22 20.66 2.86
C ALA A 38 16.04 19.95 1.52
N VAL A 39 17.13 19.40 0.98
CA VAL A 39 17.03 18.40 -0.08
C VAL A 39 16.30 17.23 0.56
N ALA A 40 15.03 17.05 0.20
CA ALA A 40 14.33 15.81 0.47
C ALA A 40 15.19 14.69 -0.11
N GLN A 41 15.70 13.81 0.73
CA GLN A 41 16.26 12.55 0.25
C GLN A 41 15.10 11.84 -0.43
N GLY A 42 15.15 11.72 -1.76
CA GLY A 42 14.19 10.89 -2.48
C GLY A 42 14.30 9.49 -1.89
N SER A 43 13.27 9.05 -1.19
CA SER A 43 13.05 7.62 -1.02
C SER A 43 12.82 7.11 -2.43
N GLU A 44 13.68 6.22 -2.91
CA GLU A 44 13.31 5.51 -4.14
C GLU A 44 12.03 4.73 -3.82
N ALA A 45 11.03 4.87 -4.70
CA ALA A 45 9.77 4.19 -4.53
C ALA A 45 10.01 2.68 -4.63
N ALA A 46 9.51 1.91 -3.66
CA ALA A 46 9.66 0.47 -3.64
C ALA A 46 8.54 -0.18 -4.45
N ASP A 47 8.88 -1.09 -5.36
CA ASP A 47 7.92 -1.87 -6.17
C ASP A 47 7.64 -3.25 -5.58
N SER A 48 8.28 -3.59 -4.45
CA SER A 48 8.06 -4.81 -3.71
C SER A 48 7.84 -4.48 -2.23
N PHE A 49 6.67 -4.83 -1.71
CA PHE A 49 6.28 -4.56 -0.32
C PHE A 49 5.04 -5.38 0.06
N SER A 50 4.75 -5.46 1.36
CA SER A 50 3.55 -6.11 1.89
C SER A 50 2.88 -5.23 2.92
N ALA A 51 1.55 -5.31 2.99
CA ALA A 51 0.77 -4.57 3.96
C ALA A 51 -0.35 -5.43 4.53
N THR A 52 -0.64 -5.24 5.82
CA THR A 52 -1.74 -5.91 6.52
C THR A 52 -2.42 -4.93 7.46
N GLY A 53 -3.68 -5.21 7.80
CA GLY A 53 -4.42 -4.38 8.72
C GLY A 53 -5.84 -4.88 8.98
N TYR A 54 -6.64 -4.00 9.57
CA TYR A 54 -8.05 -4.25 9.82
C TYR A 54 -8.90 -3.06 9.43
N THR A 55 -10.10 -3.31 8.90
CA THR A 55 -11.14 -2.31 8.61
C THR A 55 -12.24 -2.35 9.66
N GLY A 56 -12.92 -1.22 9.85
CA GLY A 56 -14.13 -1.15 10.66
C GLY A 56 -15.04 -0.01 10.22
N GLN A 57 -16.31 -0.30 9.97
CA GLN A 57 -17.30 0.67 9.55
C GLN A 57 -18.71 0.31 10.02
N ILE A 58 -19.51 1.32 10.34
CA ILE A 58 -20.96 1.18 10.52
C ILE A 58 -21.61 1.25 9.14
N LEU A 59 -22.25 0.17 8.72
CA LEU A 59 -23.00 0.11 7.47
C LEU A 59 -24.45 0.53 7.75
N THR A 60 -24.84 1.70 7.25
CA THR A 60 -26.23 2.16 7.33
C THR A 60 -26.85 2.01 5.95
N LEU A 61 -27.41 0.83 5.65
CA LEU A 61 -28.06 0.58 4.37
C LEU A 61 -29.26 1.54 4.18
N PRO A 62 -29.42 2.16 2.99
CA PRO A 62 -30.54 3.04 2.74
C PRO A 62 -31.88 2.27 2.79
N PRO A 63 -32.99 2.91 3.23
CA PRO A 63 -34.31 2.29 3.33
C PRO A 63 -34.85 1.71 2.01
N SER A 64 -34.31 2.06 0.85
CA SER A 64 -34.75 1.53 -0.46
C SER A 64 -34.58 0.01 -0.59
N ILE A 65 -33.67 -0.61 0.18
CA ILE A 65 -33.51 -2.07 0.24
C ILE A 65 -34.56 -2.73 1.17
N THR A 66 -35.30 -1.93 1.96
CA THR A 66 -36.31 -2.43 2.92
C THR A 66 -37.71 -2.64 2.33
N GLN A 67 -37.91 -2.44 1.02
CA GLN A 67 -39.22 -2.66 0.36
C GLN A 67 -39.29 -3.92 -0.51
N VAL A 68 -38.34 -4.85 -0.42
CA VAL A 68 -38.60 -6.21 -0.89
C VAL A 68 -39.54 -6.85 0.13
N GLN A 69 -40.84 -6.87 -0.18
CA GLN A 69 -41.82 -7.70 0.50
C GLN A 69 -41.23 -9.10 0.64
N THR A 70 -41.04 -9.56 1.87
CA THR A 70 -40.64 -10.92 2.18
C THR A 70 -41.76 -11.88 1.78
N SER A 71 -41.83 -12.24 0.50
CA SER A 71 -42.30 -13.58 0.15
C SER A 71 -41.32 -14.55 0.78
N GLN A 72 -41.83 -15.39 1.67
CA GLN A 72 -41.11 -16.42 2.41
C GLN A 72 -40.35 -17.35 1.44
N ASN A 73 -39.11 -17.01 1.04
CA ASN A 73 -38.05 -17.95 0.64
C ASN A 73 -36.78 -17.33 0.03
N GLU A 74 -36.64 -16.00 -0.08
CA GLU A 74 -35.45 -15.43 -0.71
C GLU A 74 -34.38 -15.12 0.35
N SER A 75 -33.19 -15.71 0.19
CA SER A 75 -31.99 -15.37 0.96
C SER A 75 -31.75 -13.88 0.89
N SER A 76 -31.84 -13.18 2.02
CA SER A 76 -31.37 -11.80 2.13
C SER A 76 -29.85 -11.81 2.04
N LEU A 77 -29.32 -11.63 0.83
CA LEU A 77 -27.89 -11.70 0.51
C LEU A 77 -27.04 -10.58 1.16
N GLY A 78 -27.55 -9.89 2.18
CA GLY A 78 -26.83 -8.82 2.86
C GLY A 78 -27.25 -8.64 4.32
N PRO A 79 -26.41 -7.96 5.12
CA PRO A 79 -26.67 -7.70 6.53
C PRO A 79 -27.88 -6.79 6.72
N SER A 80 -28.53 -6.94 7.87
CA SER A 80 -29.65 -6.10 8.30
C SER A 80 -29.26 -4.62 8.44
N VAL A 81 -30.25 -3.72 8.35
CA VAL A 81 -30.05 -2.28 8.51
C VAL A 81 -29.43 -1.97 9.87
N GLY A 82 -28.29 -1.26 9.85
CA GLY A 82 -27.61 -0.77 11.05
C GLY A 82 -26.45 -1.65 11.52
N SER A 83 -25.98 -2.62 10.74
CA SER A 83 -24.89 -3.50 11.16
C SER A 83 -23.51 -2.84 11.11
N VAL A 84 -22.59 -3.34 11.94
CA VAL A 84 -21.17 -2.98 11.95
C VAL A 84 -20.39 -4.04 11.21
N ILE A 85 -19.65 -3.64 10.18
CA ILE A 85 -18.77 -4.52 9.42
C ILE A 85 -17.32 -4.25 9.79
N GLY A 86 -16.57 -5.29 10.08
CA GLY A 86 -15.15 -5.19 10.37
C GLY A 86 -14.42 -6.45 9.95
N GLY A 87 -13.17 -6.30 9.51
CA GLY A 87 -12.45 -7.40 8.89
C GLY A 87 -10.95 -7.17 8.85
N ASN A 88 -10.23 -8.22 8.51
CA ASN A 88 -8.79 -8.16 8.27
C ASN A 88 -8.55 -8.05 6.77
N TRP A 89 -7.51 -7.33 6.40
CA TRP A 89 -7.03 -7.30 5.02
C TRP A 89 -5.52 -7.51 4.96
N SER A 90 -5.07 -7.99 3.82
CA SER A 90 -3.64 -8.12 3.50
C SER A 90 -3.42 -8.10 2.01
N PHE A 91 -2.23 -7.68 1.60
CA PHE A 91 -1.75 -7.88 0.24
C PHE A 91 -0.23 -7.86 0.18
N THR A 92 0.31 -8.33 -0.93
CA THR A 92 1.71 -8.18 -1.30
C THR A 92 1.78 -7.52 -2.67
N VAL A 93 2.79 -6.70 -2.89
CA VAL A 93 3.21 -6.24 -4.22
C VAL A 93 4.59 -6.82 -4.46
N ALA A 94 4.79 -7.42 -5.62
CA ALA A 94 6.06 -7.97 -6.05
C ALA A 94 6.33 -7.52 -7.49
N ASP A 95 7.50 -6.91 -7.71
CA ASP A 95 7.90 -6.35 -9.01
C ASP A 95 6.81 -5.44 -9.62
N GLY A 96 6.15 -4.65 -8.76
CA GLY A 96 5.13 -3.70 -9.18
C GLY A 96 3.72 -4.27 -9.40
N GLN A 97 3.53 -5.57 -9.16
CA GLN A 97 2.26 -6.27 -9.36
C GLN A 97 1.62 -6.69 -8.04
N LEU A 98 0.30 -6.47 -7.92
CA LEU A 98 -0.48 -6.91 -6.76
C LEU A 98 -0.59 -8.44 -6.73
N GLN A 99 -0.44 -9.00 -5.55
CA GLN A 99 -0.52 -10.43 -5.27
C GLN A 99 -1.27 -10.68 -3.96
N ASN A 100 -2.04 -11.77 -3.92
CA ASN A 100 -2.66 -12.30 -2.70
C ASN A 100 -3.47 -11.25 -1.90
N PHE A 101 -4.16 -10.35 -2.59
CA PHE A 101 -5.07 -9.44 -1.90
C PHE A 101 -6.18 -10.25 -1.24
N THR A 102 -6.40 -10.03 0.05
CA THR A 102 -7.52 -10.59 0.79
C THR A 102 -8.17 -9.53 1.66
N TRP A 103 -9.48 -9.57 1.77
CA TRP A 103 -10.25 -8.87 2.80
C TRP A 103 -11.37 -9.78 3.29
N HIS A 104 -11.34 -10.15 4.56
CA HIS A 104 -12.36 -11.00 5.18
C HIS A 104 -12.97 -10.26 6.36
N ALA A 105 -14.28 -10.07 6.32
CA ALA A 105 -15.01 -9.31 7.32
C ALA A 105 -16.22 -10.06 7.85
N THR A 106 -16.61 -9.70 9.08
CA THR A 106 -17.84 -10.14 9.72
C THR A 106 -18.71 -8.94 9.96
N SER A 107 -19.98 -9.06 9.62
CA SER A 107 -21.01 -8.10 9.98
C SER A 107 -21.65 -8.51 11.31
N TYR A 108 -21.92 -7.52 12.16
CA TYR A 108 -22.63 -7.69 13.42
C TYR A 108 -23.83 -6.75 13.47
N THR A 109 -25.00 -7.28 13.83
CA THR A 109 -26.14 -6.46 14.23
C THR A 109 -25.76 -5.52 15.38
N LEU A 110 -26.48 -4.41 15.56
CA LEU A 110 -26.30 -3.54 16.74
C LEU A 110 -26.53 -4.26 18.08
N GLY A 111 -27.23 -5.39 18.06
CA GLY A 111 -27.41 -6.27 19.21
C GLY A 111 -26.20 -7.18 19.51
N GLY A 112 -25.14 -7.11 18.70
CA GLY A 112 -23.91 -7.90 18.87
C GLY A 112 -23.97 -9.32 18.28
N ASN A 113 -25.05 -9.69 17.60
CA ASN A 113 -25.15 -10.97 16.90
C ASN A 113 -24.48 -10.88 15.53
N VAL A 114 -23.82 -11.96 15.11
CA VAL A 114 -23.29 -12.10 13.74
C VAL A 114 -24.44 -12.01 12.73
N ASP A 115 -24.23 -11.24 11.68
CA ASP A 115 -25.21 -10.86 10.66
C ASP A 115 -24.70 -11.14 9.23
N GLY A 116 -23.67 -11.99 9.12
CA GLY A 116 -23.08 -12.44 7.86
C GLY A 116 -21.58 -12.22 7.76
N THR A 117 -20.97 -12.80 6.73
CA THR A 117 -19.55 -12.65 6.42
C THR A 117 -19.35 -12.11 5.01
N PHE A 118 -18.28 -11.36 4.82
CA PHE A 118 -17.87 -10.79 3.54
C PHE A 118 -16.46 -11.24 3.20
N ALA A 119 -16.20 -11.49 1.92
CA ALA A 119 -14.88 -11.87 1.44
C ALA A 119 -14.55 -11.20 0.10
N ILE A 120 -13.30 -10.79 -0.04
CA ILE A 120 -12.64 -10.52 -1.32
C ILE A 120 -11.33 -11.32 -1.30
N ASN A 121 -11.11 -12.14 -2.32
CA ASN A 121 -9.98 -13.09 -2.39
C ASN A 121 -8.95 -12.76 -3.49
N GLY A 122 -9.10 -11.58 -4.11
CA GLY A 122 -8.20 -11.08 -5.14
C GLY A 122 -8.69 -9.73 -5.67
N ILE A 123 -7.83 -9.05 -6.41
CA ILE A 123 -8.21 -7.91 -7.23
C ILE A 123 -7.60 -8.14 -8.61
N ASP A 124 -8.45 -8.26 -9.61
CA ASP A 124 -8.10 -8.45 -11.00
C ASP A 124 -7.79 -7.12 -11.68
N ASP A 125 -6.92 -7.17 -12.69
CA ASP A 125 -6.45 -6.01 -13.46
C ASP A 125 -5.94 -4.86 -12.59
N ALA A 126 -5.24 -5.22 -11.50
CA ALA A 126 -4.73 -4.26 -10.55
C ALA A 126 -3.69 -3.32 -11.20
N ALA A 127 -3.93 -2.02 -11.10
CA ALA A 127 -3.10 -0.97 -11.70
C ALA A 127 -2.88 0.19 -10.73
N PRO A 128 -1.74 0.90 -10.81
CA PRO A 128 -1.50 2.07 -9.98
C PRO A 128 -2.56 3.15 -10.24
N LEU A 129 -3.05 3.75 -9.16
CA LEU A 129 -3.79 5.00 -9.24
C LEU A 129 -2.76 6.12 -9.34
N ASP A 130 -2.65 6.71 -10.52
CA ASP A 130 -1.67 7.72 -10.95
C ASP A 130 -1.20 8.65 -9.83
N THR A 131 -0.09 8.28 -9.17
CA THR A 131 0.57 9.12 -8.16
C THR A 131 1.88 9.73 -8.65
N SER A 132 2.39 9.32 -9.82
CA SER A 132 3.75 9.71 -10.24
C SER A 132 4.09 9.44 -11.72
N GLY A 133 3.15 8.99 -12.57
CA GLY A 133 3.46 8.56 -13.93
C GLY A 133 4.17 7.19 -14.04
N SER A 134 4.07 6.37 -12.99
CA SER A 134 4.52 4.98 -12.98
C SER A 134 3.43 4.06 -13.52
N ASP A 135 3.82 3.10 -14.38
CA ASP A 135 2.93 2.04 -14.88
C ASP A 135 2.80 0.86 -13.91
N VAL A 136 3.50 0.91 -12.77
CA VAL A 136 3.53 -0.14 -11.74
C VAL A 136 3.09 0.36 -10.37
N ILE A 137 2.55 -0.54 -9.54
CA ILE A 137 2.16 -0.25 -8.16
C ILE A 137 3.42 -0.08 -7.33
N GLN A 138 3.54 1.07 -6.66
CA GLN A 138 4.71 1.40 -5.87
C GLN A 138 4.32 1.93 -4.49
N LEU A 139 5.27 1.78 -3.56
CA LEU A 139 5.26 2.41 -2.26
C LEU A 139 6.19 3.63 -2.31
N ASP A 140 5.59 4.83 -2.41
CA ASP A 140 6.30 6.10 -2.35
C ASP A 140 6.29 6.63 -0.91
N GLY A 141 7.46 6.54 -0.27
CA GLY A 141 7.58 6.67 1.18
C GLY A 141 6.76 5.58 1.88
N ASN A 142 5.66 5.97 2.53
CA ASN A 142 4.71 5.04 3.15
C ASN A 142 3.32 5.15 2.52
N ASN A 143 3.22 5.58 1.27
CA ASN A 143 1.96 5.76 0.56
C ASN A 143 1.90 4.85 -0.65
N THR A 144 0.74 4.25 -0.88
CA THR A 144 0.47 3.52 -2.12
C THR A 144 -1.00 3.64 -2.48
N SER A 145 -1.31 3.51 -3.77
CA SER A 145 -2.68 3.49 -4.26
C SER A 145 -2.79 2.69 -5.54
N PHE A 146 -3.83 1.87 -5.63
CA PHE A 146 -4.12 1.07 -6.80
C PHE A 146 -5.62 0.80 -6.93
N THR A 147 -6.04 0.49 -8.15
CA THR A 147 -7.42 0.14 -8.51
C THR A 147 -7.44 -1.18 -9.26
N GLY A 148 -8.60 -1.78 -9.40
CA GLY A 148 -8.86 -2.99 -10.18
C GLY A 148 -10.33 -3.38 -10.04
N THR A 149 -10.64 -4.64 -10.29
CA THR A 149 -11.98 -5.22 -10.07
C THR A 149 -11.90 -6.41 -9.13
N ALA A 150 -12.99 -6.72 -8.42
CA ALA A 150 -13.03 -7.87 -7.53
C ALA A 150 -14.43 -8.46 -7.41
N ASP A 151 -14.48 -9.77 -7.23
CA ASP A 151 -15.67 -10.47 -6.76
C ASP A 151 -15.83 -10.25 -5.24
N ILE A 152 -17.08 -9.99 -4.83
CA ILE A 152 -17.46 -9.87 -3.41
C ILE A 152 -18.30 -11.08 -3.04
N GLU A 153 -17.81 -11.88 -2.12
CA GLU A 153 -18.51 -13.00 -1.53
C GLU A 153 -19.29 -12.54 -0.29
N ILE A 154 -20.55 -12.97 -0.17
CA ILE A 154 -21.35 -12.83 1.02
C ILE A 154 -21.80 -14.22 1.47
N ASN A 155 -21.51 -14.57 2.72
CA ASN A 155 -21.79 -15.89 3.29
C ASN A 155 -21.21 -17.06 2.48
N GLY A 156 -20.08 -16.83 1.80
CA GLY A 156 -19.36 -17.84 1.01
C GLY A 156 -19.89 -18.02 -0.43
N GLU A 157 -20.84 -17.20 -0.86
CA GLU A 157 -21.35 -17.17 -2.23
C GLU A 157 -20.98 -15.83 -2.89
N THR A 158 -20.53 -15.86 -4.15
CA THR A 158 -20.29 -14.63 -4.92
C THR A 158 -21.61 -13.87 -5.09
N ALA A 159 -21.72 -12.72 -4.45
CA ALA A 159 -22.91 -11.87 -4.49
C ALA A 159 -22.79 -10.78 -5.57
N PHE A 160 -21.58 -10.26 -5.77
CA PHE A 160 -21.27 -9.27 -6.78
C PHE A 160 -19.99 -9.67 -7.51
N SER A 161 -19.97 -9.47 -8.83
CA SER A 161 -18.81 -9.76 -9.66
C SER A 161 -18.26 -8.51 -10.32
N ASP A 162 -16.96 -8.52 -10.61
CA ASP A 162 -16.26 -7.44 -11.33
C ASP A 162 -16.44 -6.05 -10.69
N VAL A 163 -16.61 -5.97 -9.37
CA VAL A 163 -16.87 -4.70 -8.66
C VAL A 163 -15.61 -3.83 -8.73
N PRO A 164 -15.67 -2.60 -9.25
CA PRO A 164 -14.54 -1.68 -9.20
C PRO A 164 -14.10 -1.42 -7.76
N VAL A 165 -12.80 -1.64 -7.53
CA VAL A 165 -12.15 -1.47 -6.24
C VAL A 165 -11.07 -0.40 -6.34
N THR A 166 -10.92 0.37 -5.29
CA THR A 166 -9.80 1.29 -5.12
C THR A 166 -9.26 1.17 -3.69
N LEU A 167 -7.96 1.00 -3.56
CA LEU A 167 -7.27 0.97 -2.28
C LEU A 167 -6.26 2.12 -2.19
N TYR A 168 -6.23 2.76 -1.03
CA TYR A 168 -5.20 3.71 -0.63
C TYR A 168 -4.58 3.30 0.70
N ILE A 169 -3.25 3.42 0.82
CA ILE A 169 -2.54 3.51 2.09
C ILE A 169 -1.97 4.91 2.23
N PHE A 170 -2.34 5.58 3.33
CA PHE A 170 -1.86 6.91 3.67
C PHE A 170 -0.87 6.83 4.82
N ASN A 171 0.35 7.27 4.53
CA ASN A 171 1.43 7.46 5.49
C ASN A 171 1.71 6.21 6.35
N GLY A 172 1.45 5.02 5.81
CA GLY A 172 1.65 3.72 6.44
C GLY A 172 0.76 3.42 7.63
N ASN A 173 -0.26 4.25 7.89
CA ASN A 173 -1.08 4.17 9.10
C ASN A 173 -2.55 3.89 8.81
N ILE A 174 -3.09 4.47 7.73
CA ILE A 174 -4.51 4.42 7.40
C ILE A 174 -4.67 3.74 6.05
N ALA A 175 -5.60 2.79 5.97
CA ALA A 175 -6.06 2.21 4.73
C ALA A 175 -7.48 2.69 4.42
N SER A 176 -7.78 2.89 3.14
CA SER A 176 -9.11 3.16 2.64
C SER A 176 -9.40 2.21 1.48
N LEU A 177 -10.41 1.36 1.63
CA LEU A 177 -10.90 0.46 0.60
C LEU A 177 -12.25 0.96 0.11
N THR A 178 -12.33 1.37 -1.15
CA THR A 178 -13.56 1.83 -1.79
C THR A 178 -14.06 0.75 -2.74
N LEU A 179 -15.35 0.43 -2.63
CA LEU A 179 -16.06 -0.49 -3.50
C LEU A 179 -17.12 0.32 -4.25
N SER A 180 -17.37 0.00 -5.52
CA SER A 180 -18.37 0.72 -6.32
C SER A 180 -19.76 0.62 -5.68
N HIS A 181 -20.36 1.77 -5.40
CA HIS A 181 -21.73 1.86 -4.89
C HIS A 181 -22.75 1.29 -5.88
N GLU A 182 -22.57 1.59 -7.17
CA GLU A 182 -23.50 1.17 -8.23
C GLU A 182 -23.47 -0.34 -8.44
N GLU A 183 -22.27 -0.92 -8.54
CA GLU A 183 -22.07 -2.36 -8.77
C GLU A 183 -22.35 -3.22 -7.52
N THR A 184 -22.58 -2.59 -6.37
CA THR A 184 -22.96 -3.27 -5.12
C THR A 184 -24.39 -2.96 -4.69
N GLU A 185 -25.23 -2.50 -5.62
CA GLU A 185 -26.65 -2.15 -5.39
C GLU A 185 -26.85 -1.19 -4.20
N GLY A 186 -25.84 -0.38 -3.94
CA GLY A 186 -25.81 0.59 -2.87
C GLY A 186 -25.57 0.06 -1.48
N ILE A 187 -25.04 -1.15 -1.34
CA ILE A 187 -24.60 -1.70 -0.05
C ILE A 187 -23.43 -0.90 0.49
N PHE A 188 -22.41 -0.63 -0.34
CA PHE A 188 -21.23 0.14 0.07
C PHE A 188 -21.35 1.59 -0.40
N THR A 189 -21.85 2.47 0.46
CA THR A 189 -22.04 3.91 0.15
C THR A 189 -20.84 4.78 0.53
N VAL A 190 -19.89 4.23 1.28
CA VAL A 190 -18.73 4.94 1.85
C VAL A 190 -17.51 4.02 1.85
N PRO A 191 -16.29 4.56 1.81
CA PRO A 191 -15.08 3.74 1.89
C PRO A 191 -14.97 3.02 3.23
N LEU A 192 -14.51 1.77 3.20
CA LEU A 192 -14.14 0.98 4.35
C LEU A 192 -12.77 1.46 4.85
N TYR A 193 -12.77 2.23 5.94
CA TYR A 193 -11.54 2.71 6.57
C TYR A 193 -10.94 1.65 7.50
N GLY A 194 -9.62 1.61 7.54
CA GLY A 194 -8.87 0.70 8.37
C GLY A 194 -7.55 1.25 8.88
N ILE A 195 -6.97 0.50 9.82
CA ILE A 195 -5.65 0.76 10.39
C ILE A 195 -4.67 -0.22 9.76
N VAL A 196 -3.53 0.28 9.31
CA VAL A 196 -2.40 -0.52 8.86
C VAL A 196 -1.63 -0.99 10.10
N THR A 197 -1.41 -2.29 10.23
CA THR A 197 -0.67 -2.88 11.35
C THR A 197 0.75 -3.25 10.99
N SER A 198 0.99 -3.53 9.71
CA SER A 198 2.30 -3.81 9.17
C SER A 198 2.39 -3.28 7.75
N LEU A 199 3.51 -2.65 7.44
CA LEU A 199 3.94 -2.24 6.12
C LEU A 199 5.44 -2.51 6.03
N THR A 200 5.83 -3.45 5.17
CA THR A 200 7.22 -3.94 5.08
C THR A 200 7.66 -3.99 3.62
N GLN A 201 8.88 -3.55 3.34
CA GLN A 201 9.54 -3.67 2.04
C GLN A 201 10.44 -4.91 2.02
#